data_AF-A0A7C4MJP6-F1
#
_entry.id   AF-A0A7C4MJP6-F1
#
_cell.length_a   1.000
_cell.length_b   1.000
_cell.length_c   1.000
_cell.angle_alpha   90.00
_cell.angle_beta   90.00
_cell.angle_gamma   90.00
#
_symmetry.space_group_name_H-M   'P 1'
#
loop_
_entity.id
_entity.type
_entity.pdbx_description
1 polymer ?
#
loop_
_entity_poly.entity_id
_entity_poly.type
_entity_poly.pdbx_seq_one_letter_code
_entity_poly.pdbx_strand_id
1 'polypeptide(L)'
;MYILTLNCGSSSVKYMLYDWEKKLPMVKGIVERVTVGGSFCVHSPHGRSSVRVEHDCPTHKEAIKLIIELLVHPEHGVISDVKEIDAVGHRMVHGGEEFARSVLIDERFLDTFRRLSDLAPLHNPPNMMGVEAAKELLPDVPHVAVMDTAWHQTMPPSSYIYALPYEWYQKYKVRRYGFHGTSLLYVAKRAAVLLGKNPFETNIVSLHIGNGVSANAVKNGISFDTSMGFTPLEGLVMGTRAGDHDPAIDLYVMEKEGLSPKAMSDILNKKSGILGITGKYIDRRDVLAAMEAGDERAKLAFEIECYRLKKYIGAYCFALGRVDAIVFTAGVGEMSPETRGKALEGLEFWGIKIDLRRNQLSKTRNAETFIHADDSKVRVFVIPTDEELVFVEDVVAILEGRYDVHTKFRYSFEDPNFVNPLRAEEFKKELEEKPQLREIVAIPPNGRSIVGI
;
A
#
# COMPACT_ATOMS: atom_id res chain seq x y z
N MET A 1 -17.47 16.84 -6.76
CA MET A 1 -17.47 16.31 -5.39
C MET A 1 -16.08 16.45 -4.76
N TYR A 2 -15.94 16.94 -3.53
CA TYR A 2 -14.68 16.98 -2.79
C TYR A 2 -14.63 15.92 -1.70
N ILE A 3 -13.61 15.06 -1.78
CA ILE A 3 -13.44 13.91 -0.89
C ILE A 3 -12.23 14.13 0.01
N LEU A 4 -12.45 14.23 1.32
CA LEU A 4 -11.38 14.21 2.30
C LEU A 4 -11.01 12.76 2.63
N THR A 5 -9.76 12.38 2.42
CA THR A 5 -9.26 11.07 2.86
C THR A 5 -8.44 11.24 4.13
N LEU A 6 -8.64 10.33 5.09
CA LEU A 6 -7.91 10.29 6.35
C LEU A 6 -7.28 8.92 6.58
N ASN A 7 -6.01 8.93 6.96
CA ASN A 7 -5.27 7.76 7.41
C ASN A 7 -4.64 8.06 8.77
N CYS A 8 -5.33 7.62 9.81
CA CYS A 8 -4.96 7.86 11.21
C CYS A 8 -4.11 6.71 11.75
N GLY A 9 -2.80 6.95 11.87
CA GLY A 9 -1.88 6.06 12.59
C GLY A 9 -1.81 6.38 14.08
N SER A 10 -0.99 5.64 14.82
CA SER A 10 -0.84 5.82 16.28
C SER A 10 -0.33 7.21 16.67
N SER A 11 0.50 7.84 15.84
CA SER A 11 1.13 9.14 16.13
C SER A 11 1.17 10.07 14.92
N SER A 12 0.32 9.85 13.93
CA SER A 12 0.21 10.70 12.74
C SER A 12 -1.16 10.62 12.10
N VAL A 13 -1.55 11.67 11.39
CA VAL A 13 -2.75 11.71 10.53
C VAL A 13 -2.33 12.20 9.15
N LYS A 14 -2.34 11.31 8.17
CA LYS A 14 -2.15 11.68 6.76
C LYS A 14 -3.51 12.00 6.15
N TYR A 15 -3.55 12.99 5.27
CA TYR A 15 -4.78 13.40 4.61
C TYR A 15 -4.54 13.89 3.18
N MET A 16 -5.63 13.89 2.43
CA MET A 16 -5.70 14.49 1.09
C MET A 16 -7.12 15.00 0.87
N LEU A 17 -7.27 16.17 0.25
CA LEU A 17 -8.55 16.61 -0.31
C LEU A 17 -8.51 16.40 -1.82
N TYR A 18 -9.48 15.68 -2.36
CA TYR A 18 -9.53 15.31 -3.77
C TYR A 18 -10.73 15.93 -4.47
N ASP A 19 -10.51 16.57 -5.62
CA ASP A 19 -11.55 17.05 -6.53
C ASP A 19 -11.91 15.93 -7.51
N TRP A 20 -13.08 15.31 -7.30
CA TRP A 20 -13.57 14.21 -8.13
C TRP A 20 -13.84 14.63 -9.58
N GLU A 21 -14.35 15.84 -9.80
CA GLU A 21 -14.69 16.32 -11.15
C GLU A 21 -13.41 16.56 -11.96
N LYS A 22 -12.40 17.17 -11.33
CA LYS A 22 -11.10 17.44 -11.96
C LYS A 22 -10.14 16.25 -11.92
N LYS A 23 -10.49 15.18 -11.19
CA LYS A 23 -9.65 14.01 -10.93
C LYS A 23 -8.27 14.39 -10.39
N LEU A 24 -8.26 15.29 -9.40
CA LEU A 24 -7.05 15.96 -8.94
C LEU A 24 -6.99 16.01 -7.40
N PRO A 25 -5.92 15.54 -6.76
CA PRO A 25 -5.70 15.84 -5.35
C PRO A 25 -5.30 17.31 -5.21
N MET A 26 -6.17 18.10 -4.58
CA MET A 26 -6.00 19.54 -4.39
C MET A 26 -4.92 19.85 -3.34
N VAL A 27 -4.77 18.98 -2.35
CA VAL A 27 -3.75 19.09 -1.31
C VAL A 27 -3.46 17.72 -0.72
N LYS A 28 -2.21 17.51 -0.31
CA LYS A 28 -1.81 16.41 0.55
C LYS A 28 -1.16 16.98 1.81
N GLY A 29 -1.26 16.27 2.92
CA GLY A 29 -0.55 16.65 4.12
C GLY A 29 -0.43 15.55 5.14
N ILE A 30 0.34 15.83 6.17
CA ILE A 30 0.55 14.95 7.31
C ILE A 30 0.71 15.77 8.58
N VAL A 31 -0.06 15.42 9.60
CA VAL A 31 0.21 15.82 10.98
C VAL A 31 1.05 14.73 11.63
N GLU A 32 2.22 15.10 12.15
CA GLU A 32 3.15 14.18 12.80
C GLU A 32 3.24 14.43 14.30
N ARG A 33 3.69 13.40 15.03
CA ARG A 33 3.89 13.41 16.49
C ARG A 33 2.62 13.67 17.31
N VAL A 34 1.47 13.32 16.74
CA VAL A 34 0.16 13.34 17.42
C VAL A 34 0.26 12.49 18.69
N THR A 35 -0.28 13.00 19.80
CA THR A 35 -0.21 12.42 21.16
C THR A 35 1.19 12.29 21.77
N VAL A 36 2.26 12.68 21.06
CA VAL A 36 3.66 12.56 21.53
C VAL A 36 4.22 13.89 22.01
N GLY A 37 3.68 15.01 21.51
CA GLY A 37 4.12 16.37 21.83
C GLY A 37 5.10 16.95 20.81
N GLY A 38 5.01 18.27 20.61
CA GLY A 38 5.74 18.97 19.55
C GLY A 38 5.23 18.56 18.18
N SER A 39 3.90 18.47 18.05
CA SER A 39 3.25 18.11 16.80
C SER A 39 3.39 19.22 15.76
N PHE A 40 3.42 18.81 14.49
CA PHE A 40 3.45 19.73 13.36
C PHE A 40 2.69 19.16 12.18
N CYS A 41 2.18 20.03 11.33
CA CYS A 41 1.61 19.67 10.03
C CYS A 41 2.54 20.08 8.90
N VAL A 42 2.80 19.18 7.96
CA VAL A 42 3.30 19.53 6.62
C VAL A 42 2.11 19.53 5.67
N HIS A 43 1.75 20.70 5.16
CA HIS A 43 0.60 20.93 4.28
C HIS A 43 1.09 21.32 2.89
N SER A 44 0.69 20.58 1.86
CA SER A 44 1.24 20.69 0.51
C SER A 44 0.13 20.86 -0.54
N PRO A 45 -0.40 22.09 -0.72
CA PRO A 45 -1.38 22.36 -1.76
C PRO A 45 -0.80 22.12 -3.15
N HIS A 46 -1.60 21.55 -4.05
CA HIS A 46 -1.17 21.29 -5.41
C HIS A 46 -0.83 22.61 -6.15
N GLY A 47 0.30 22.61 -6.85
CA GLY A 47 0.81 23.77 -7.57
C GLY A 47 1.35 24.91 -6.69
N ARG A 48 1.46 24.70 -5.37
CA ARG A 48 2.00 25.69 -4.43
C ARG A 48 3.09 25.08 -3.54
N SER A 49 3.86 25.93 -2.88
CA SER A 49 4.89 25.50 -1.93
C SER A 49 4.25 24.84 -0.70
N SER A 50 4.89 23.79 -0.20
CA SER A 50 4.54 23.18 1.08
C SER A 50 4.79 24.15 2.23
N VAL A 51 3.90 24.12 3.22
CA VAL A 51 4.00 24.90 4.46
C VAL A 51 4.11 23.95 5.64
N ARG A 52 4.96 24.30 6.60
CA ARG A 52 5.10 23.61 7.88
C ARG A 52 4.47 24.46 8.98
N VAL A 53 3.51 23.89 9.69
CA VAL A 53 2.78 24.56 10.77
C VAL A 53 3.03 23.81 12.06
N GLU A 54 3.73 24.45 12.99
CA GLU A 54 3.92 23.92 14.34
C GLU A 54 2.62 24.15 15.12
N HIS A 55 2.00 23.06 15.60
CA HIS A 55 0.76 23.12 16.36
C HIS A 55 0.64 21.83 17.17
N ASP A 56 0.61 21.95 18.50
CA ASP A 56 0.56 20.76 19.35
C ASP A 56 -0.78 20.04 19.20
N CYS A 57 -0.73 18.71 19.06
CA CYS A 57 -1.90 17.87 18.80
C CYS A 57 -1.93 16.73 19.83
N PRO A 58 -2.44 16.97 21.05
CA PRO A 58 -2.48 15.95 22.10
C PRO A 58 -3.44 14.80 21.79
N THR A 59 -4.35 14.99 20.82
CA THR A 59 -5.33 13.98 20.40
C THR A 59 -5.50 13.98 18.88
N HIS A 60 -6.05 12.89 18.32
CA HIS A 60 -6.46 12.82 16.91
C HIS A 60 -7.53 13.85 16.55
N LYS A 61 -8.36 14.27 17.51
CA LYS A 61 -9.36 15.32 17.32
C LYS A 61 -8.71 16.67 17.03
N GLU A 62 -7.71 17.08 17.83
CA GLU A 62 -6.97 18.31 17.56
C GLU A 62 -6.20 18.24 16.24
N ALA A 63 -5.64 17.07 15.90
CA ALA A 63 -4.98 16.88 14.60
C ALA A 63 -5.95 17.04 13.42
N ILE A 64 -7.15 16.46 13.47
CA ILE A 64 -8.15 16.58 12.40
C ILE A 64 -8.73 17.98 12.35
N LYS A 65 -8.92 18.63 13.50
CA LYS A 65 -9.33 20.03 13.56
C LYS A 65 -8.32 20.94 12.86
N LEU A 66 -7.02 20.79 13.15
CA LEU A 66 -5.94 21.51 12.46
C LEU A 66 -5.99 21.27 10.95
N ILE A 67 -6.23 20.02 10.51
CA ILE A 67 -6.37 19.71 9.09
C ILE A 67 -7.51 20.52 8.47
N ILE A 68 -8.70 20.51 9.08
CA ILE A 68 -9.87 21.24 8.58
C ILE A 68 -9.58 22.75 8.52
N GLU A 69 -8.96 23.32 9.56
CA GLU A 69 -8.56 24.73 9.59
C GLU A 69 -7.58 25.09 8.46
N LEU A 70 -6.62 24.20 8.16
CA LEU A 70 -5.68 24.40 7.06
C LEU A 70 -6.36 24.29 5.68
N LEU A 71 -7.35 23.42 5.51
CA LEU A 71 -8.08 23.27 4.25
C LEU A 71 -8.82 24.56 3.84
N VAL A 72 -9.30 25.34 4.82
CA VAL A 72 -10.02 26.61 4.60
C VAL A 72 -9.15 27.86 4.87
N HIS A 73 -7.85 27.67 5.13
CA HIS A 73 -6.98 28.79 5.49
C HIS A 73 -6.90 29.83 4.36
N PRO A 74 -6.98 31.15 4.64
CA PRO A 74 -7.02 32.18 3.58
C PRO A 74 -5.83 32.15 2.61
N GLU A 75 -4.65 31.76 3.09
CA GLU A 75 -3.41 31.76 2.28
C GLU A 75 -3.03 30.39 1.72
N HIS A 76 -3.40 29.32 2.41
CA HIS A 76 -2.89 27.97 2.14
C HIS A 76 -4.01 26.98 1.85
N GLY A 77 -5.24 27.33 2.18
CA GLY A 77 -6.43 26.55 1.91
C GLY A 77 -6.68 26.35 0.43
N VAL A 78 -7.48 25.31 0.19
CA VAL A 78 -7.87 24.85 -1.14
C VAL A 78 -9.38 24.88 -1.35
N ILE A 79 -10.14 25.14 -0.29
CA ILE A 79 -11.59 25.36 -0.27
C ILE A 79 -11.88 26.62 0.56
N SER A 80 -13.06 27.21 0.39
CA SER A 80 -13.47 28.44 1.08
C SER A 80 -14.31 28.18 2.33
N ASP A 81 -15.04 27.07 2.36
CA ASP A 81 -15.87 26.63 3.48
C ASP A 81 -15.70 25.13 3.70
N VAL A 82 -15.71 24.70 4.96
CA VAL A 82 -15.66 23.28 5.34
C VAL A 82 -16.85 22.48 4.78
N LYS A 83 -17.99 23.14 4.54
CA LYS A 83 -19.19 22.56 3.92
C LYS A 83 -18.99 22.13 2.47
N GLU A 84 -17.88 22.54 1.83
CA GLU A 84 -17.53 22.05 0.50
C GLU A 84 -17.02 20.59 0.54
N ILE A 85 -16.71 20.03 1.72
CA ILE A 85 -16.34 18.62 1.87
C ILE A 85 -17.60 17.77 1.75
N ASP A 86 -17.74 17.05 0.62
CA ASP A 86 -18.91 16.23 0.33
C ASP A 86 -18.86 14.85 1.00
N ALA A 87 -17.65 14.35 1.32
CA ALA A 87 -17.48 13.06 1.98
C ALA A 87 -16.12 12.93 2.69
N VAL A 88 -16.08 12.05 3.70
CA VAL A 88 -14.82 11.65 4.35
C VAL A 88 -14.60 10.15 4.19
N GLY A 89 -13.53 9.75 3.53
CA GLY A 89 -13.09 8.37 3.53
C GLY A 89 -12.03 8.11 4.60
N HIS A 90 -12.13 6.98 5.30
CA HIS A 90 -11.23 6.54 6.36
C HIS A 90 -10.51 5.26 5.96
N ARG A 91 -9.17 5.28 5.99
CA ARG A 91 -8.38 4.05 5.83
C ARG A 91 -8.47 3.27 7.12
N MET A 92 -8.98 2.06 7.02
CA MET A 92 -9.12 1.14 8.12
C MET A 92 -8.24 -0.08 7.86
N VAL A 93 -7.38 -0.41 8.81
CA VAL A 93 -6.38 -1.46 8.59
C VAL A 93 -7.03 -2.85 8.58
N HIS A 94 -7.82 -3.20 9.59
CA HIS A 94 -8.30 -4.58 9.76
C HIS A 94 -9.81 -4.68 9.90
N GLY A 95 -10.48 -5.13 8.82
CA GLY A 95 -11.93 -5.29 8.74
C GLY A 95 -12.48 -6.64 9.21
N GLY A 96 -11.61 -7.60 9.52
CA GLY A 96 -12.01 -8.96 9.87
C GLY A 96 -12.71 -9.65 8.69
N GLU A 97 -13.56 -10.64 8.98
CA GLU A 97 -14.43 -11.27 7.97
C GLU A 97 -15.70 -10.43 7.71
N GLU A 98 -16.03 -9.50 8.62
CA GLU A 98 -17.26 -8.71 8.59
C GLU A 98 -17.23 -7.62 7.50
N PHE A 99 -16.06 -7.00 7.29
CA PHE A 99 -15.89 -5.92 6.33
C PHE A 99 -15.04 -6.36 5.14
N ALA A 100 -15.65 -7.14 4.24
CA ALA A 100 -15.02 -7.62 3.02
C ALA A 100 -15.02 -6.62 1.85
N ARG A 101 -15.45 -5.38 2.13
CA ARG A 101 -15.62 -4.31 1.15
C ARG A 101 -15.57 -2.96 1.86
N SER A 102 -15.43 -1.90 1.09
CA SER A 102 -15.66 -0.54 1.57
C SER A 102 -17.14 -0.36 1.95
N VAL A 103 -17.41 0.38 3.02
CA VAL A 103 -18.77 0.55 3.59
C VAL A 103 -19.00 1.96 4.11
N LEU A 104 -20.26 2.40 4.10
CA LEU A 104 -20.67 3.62 4.82
C LEU A 104 -20.54 3.38 6.33
N ILE A 105 -20.05 4.39 7.06
CA ILE A 105 -19.86 4.37 8.51
C ILE A 105 -21.18 4.77 9.20
N ASP A 106 -21.91 3.77 9.64
CA ASP A 106 -23.08 3.88 10.52
C ASP A 106 -22.77 3.39 11.95
N GLU A 107 -23.77 3.40 12.85
CA GLU A 107 -23.59 2.91 14.22
C GLU A 107 -23.21 1.42 14.27
N ARG A 108 -23.77 0.61 13.36
CA ARG A 108 -23.43 -0.82 13.27
C ARG A 108 -21.96 -1.01 12.93
N PHE A 109 -21.43 -0.20 12.02
CA PHE A 109 -20.01 -0.20 11.69
C PHE A 109 -19.18 0.11 12.93
N LEU A 110 -19.50 1.19 13.65
CA LEU A 110 -18.73 1.62 14.83
C LEU A 110 -18.68 0.51 15.90
N ASP A 111 -19.83 -0.06 16.22
CA ASP A 111 -19.92 -1.15 17.20
C ASP A 111 -19.16 -2.40 16.78
N THR A 112 -19.25 -2.75 15.49
CA THR A 112 -18.56 -3.93 14.95
C THR A 112 -17.05 -3.70 14.93
N PHE A 113 -16.59 -2.55 14.46
CA PHE A 113 -15.17 -2.24 14.37
C PHE A 113 -14.51 -2.10 15.75
N ARG A 114 -15.23 -1.58 16.77
CA ARG A 114 -14.77 -1.60 18.16
C ARG A 114 -14.46 -3.03 18.63
N ARG A 115 -15.34 -4.01 18.35
CA ARG A 115 -15.10 -5.43 18.68
C ARG A 115 -13.92 -6.04 17.92
N LEU A 116 -13.60 -5.53 16.73
CA LEU A 116 -12.46 -5.99 15.92
C LEU A 116 -11.12 -5.35 16.34
N SER A 117 -11.10 -4.45 17.32
CA SER A 117 -9.88 -3.75 17.75
C SER A 117 -8.77 -4.71 18.17
N ASP A 118 -9.13 -5.83 18.79
CA ASP A 118 -8.19 -6.85 19.26
C ASP A 118 -7.48 -7.61 18.13
N LEU A 119 -8.03 -7.60 16.90
CA LEU A 119 -7.38 -8.22 15.74
C LEU A 119 -6.17 -7.41 15.26
N ALA A 120 -6.20 -6.08 15.45
CA ALA A 120 -5.11 -5.19 15.09
C ALA A 120 -4.93 -4.08 16.13
N PRO A 121 -4.45 -4.42 17.35
CA PRO A 121 -4.46 -3.52 18.50
C PRO A 121 -3.57 -2.28 18.34
N LEU A 122 -2.59 -2.32 17.42
CA LEU A 122 -1.72 -1.18 17.10
C LEU A 122 -2.30 -0.25 16.01
N HIS A 123 -3.39 -0.65 15.37
CA HIS A 123 -3.90 0.02 14.16
C HIS A 123 -5.37 0.39 14.25
N ASN A 124 -6.23 -0.56 14.62
CA ASN A 124 -7.67 -0.33 14.68
C ASN A 124 -8.08 0.75 15.71
N PRO A 125 -7.50 0.82 16.94
CA PRO A 125 -7.89 1.87 17.88
C PRO A 125 -7.56 3.29 17.38
N PRO A 126 -6.35 3.60 16.86
CA PRO A 126 -6.10 4.89 16.21
C PRO A 126 -7.00 5.18 15.01
N ASN A 127 -7.37 4.17 14.21
CA ASN A 127 -8.32 4.36 13.12
C ASN A 127 -9.70 4.77 13.65
N MET A 128 -10.21 4.11 14.69
CA MET A 128 -11.49 4.43 15.33
C MET A 128 -11.49 5.84 15.93
N MET A 129 -10.41 6.23 16.63
CA MET A 129 -10.27 7.60 17.15
C MET A 129 -10.36 8.66 16.04
N GLY A 130 -9.76 8.39 14.87
CA GLY A 130 -9.87 9.25 13.70
C GLY A 130 -11.29 9.36 13.15
N VAL A 131 -12.00 8.23 13.06
CA VAL A 131 -13.40 8.19 12.62
C VAL A 131 -14.29 9.00 13.56
N GLU A 132 -14.21 8.74 14.87
CA GLU A 132 -15.02 9.41 15.89
C GLU A 132 -14.76 10.92 15.91
N ALA A 133 -13.50 11.33 15.86
CA ALA A 133 -13.12 12.74 15.80
C ALA A 133 -13.63 13.44 14.53
N ALA A 134 -13.49 12.81 13.37
CA ALA A 134 -13.96 13.39 12.12
C ALA A 134 -15.50 13.50 12.09
N LYS A 135 -16.23 12.49 12.60
CA LYS A 135 -17.70 12.55 12.69
C LYS A 135 -18.19 13.64 13.64
N GLU A 136 -17.44 13.94 14.70
CA GLU A 136 -17.77 15.06 15.59
C GLU A 136 -17.58 16.42 14.90
N LEU A 137 -16.52 16.56 14.10
CA LEU A 137 -16.17 17.81 13.42
C LEU A 137 -16.97 18.04 12.13
N LEU A 138 -17.43 16.96 11.48
CA LEU A 138 -18.16 16.97 10.20
C LEU A 138 -19.44 16.11 10.29
N PRO A 139 -20.39 16.43 11.20
CA PRO A 139 -21.51 15.54 11.53
C PRO A 139 -22.49 15.30 10.37
N ASP A 140 -22.63 16.27 9.46
CA ASP A 140 -23.56 16.21 8.33
C ASP A 140 -22.93 15.60 7.06
N VAL A 141 -21.63 15.30 7.10
CA VAL A 141 -20.89 14.74 5.97
C VAL A 141 -20.97 13.21 6.05
N PRO A 142 -21.17 12.47 4.94
CA PRO A 142 -21.09 11.01 4.96
C PRO A 142 -19.64 10.51 5.13
N HIS A 143 -19.48 9.51 5.99
CA HIS A 143 -18.19 8.87 6.25
C HIS A 143 -18.16 7.45 5.66
N VAL A 144 -17.07 7.08 4.99
CA VAL A 144 -16.88 5.75 4.38
C VAL A 144 -15.61 5.13 4.93
N ALA A 145 -15.65 3.84 5.25
CA ALA A 145 -14.51 3.06 5.68
C ALA A 145 -14.00 2.18 4.54
N VAL A 146 -12.71 2.28 4.22
CA VAL A 146 -12.04 1.49 3.18
C VAL A 146 -11.01 0.58 3.85
N MET A 147 -11.21 -0.73 3.73
CA MET A 147 -10.40 -1.74 4.44
C MET A 147 -9.18 -2.17 3.63
N ASP A 148 -7.99 -2.14 4.22
CA ASP A 148 -6.78 -2.72 3.62
C ASP A 148 -6.92 -4.24 3.36
N THR A 149 -7.78 -4.90 4.14
CA THR A 149 -8.02 -6.36 4.11
C THR A 149 -9.07 -6.78 3.07
N ALA A 150 -9.84 -5.85 2.49
CA ALA A 150 -10.99 -6.18 1.64
C ALA A 150 -10.60 -6.95 0.36
N TRP A 151 -9.55 -6.51 -0.34
CA TRP A 151 -9.04 -7.16 -1.56
C TRP A 151 -8.78 -8.66 -1.38
N HIS A 152 -8.33 -9.03 -0.20
CA HIS A 152 -7.88 -10.38 0.14
C HIS A 152 -9.01 -11.32 0.58
N GLN A 153 -10.24 -10.84 0.75
CA GLN A 153 -11.37 -11.69 1.17
C GLN A 153 -11.82 -12.70 0.11
N THR A 154 -11.23 -12.63 -1.09
CA THR A 154 -11.40 -13.60 -2.16
C THR A 154 -10.52 -14.85 -2.02
N MET A 155 -9.57 -14.86 -1.06
CA MET A 155 -8.71 -16.03 -0.82
C MET A 155 -9.53 -17.28 -0.44
N PRO A 156 -9.22 -18.45 -1.01
CA PRO A 156 -9.86 -19.70 -0.62
C PRO A 156 -9.35 -20.19 0.75
N PRO A 157 -10.09 -21.07 1.45
CA PRO A 157 -9.68 -21.63 2.75
C PRO A 157 -8.28 -22.24 2.76
N SER A 158 -7.86 -22.85 1.64
CA SER A 158 -6.52 -23.41 1.48
C SER A 158 -5.38 -22.40 1.60
N SER A 159 -5.65 -21.11 1.35
CA SER A 159 -4.65 -20.04 1.45
C SER A 159 -4.71 -19.31 2.80
N TYR A 160 -5.89 -19.25 3.42
CA TYR A 160 -6.08 -18.45 4.64
C TYR A 160 -6.14 -19.21 5.94
N ILE A 161 -6.44 -20.51 5.94
CA ILE A 161 -6.43 -21.32 7.16
C ILE A 161 -5.00 -21.73 7.47
N TYR A 162 -4.51 -21.36 8.65
CA TYR A 162 -3.26 -21.88 9.18
C TYR A 162 -3.42 -23.32 9.67
N ALA A 163 -2.36 -24.12 9.57
CA ALA A 163 -2.29 -25.46 10.15
C ALA A 163 -2.08 -25.42 11.67
N LEU A 164 -3.01 -24.76 12.37
CA LEU A 164 -3.11 -24.58 13.81
C LEU A 164 -4.41 -25.23 14.30
N PRO A 165 -4.64 -25.38 15.63
CA PRO A 165 -5.92 -25.85 16.15
C PRO A 165 -7.09 -25.10 15.50
N TYR A 166 -7.98 -25.83 14.83
CA TYR A 166 -9.04 -25.24 14.01
C TYR A 166 -10.01 -24.40 14.83
N GLU A 167 -10.12 -24.70 16.12
CA GLU A 167 -10.92 -23.96 17.10
C GLU A 167 -10.46 -22.50 17.21
N TRP A 168 -9.19 -22.18 16.95
CA TRP A 168 -8.70 -20.80 16.96
C TRP A 168 -9.26 -19.99 15.80
N TYR A 169 -9.43 -20.61 14.62
CA TYR A 169 -10.16 -20.00 13.53
C TYR A 169 -11.63 -19.80 13.93
N GLN A 170 -12.30 -20.83 14.46
CA GLN A 170 -13.73 -20.74 14.79
C GLN A 170 -14.03 -19.70 15.88
N LYS A 171 -13.21 -19.65 16.94
CA LYS A 171 -13.45 -18.82 18.13
C LYS A 171 -12.85 -17.42 18.02
N TYR A 172 -11.64 -17.30 17.49
CA TYR A 172 -10.88 -16.05 17.49
C TYR A 172 -10.64 -15.50 16.08
N LYS A 173 -11.15 -16.19 15.04
CA LYS A 173 -10.96 -15.79 13.64
C LYS A 173 -9.49 -15.65 13.26
N VAL A 174 -8.64 -16.53 13.80
CA VAL A 174 -7.23 -16.65 13.40
C VAL A 174 -7.17 -17.25 11.99
N ARG A 175 -6.85 -16.39 11.02
CA ARG A 175 -6.68 -16.71 9.60
C ARG A 175 -5.78 -15.67 8.96
N ARG A 176 -5.31 -15.95 7.74
CA ARG A 176 -4.71 -14.93 6.88
C ARG A 176 -5.77 -13.90 6.48
N TYR A 177 -5.47 -12.63 6.72
CA TYR A 177 -6.27 -11.51 6.25
C TYR A 177 -5.56 -10.77 5.11
N GLY A 178 -4.25 -10.52 5.25
CA GLY A 178 -3.48 -9.76 4.27
C GLY A 178 -3.74 -8.24 4.33
N PHE A 179 -2.76 -7.45 3.89
CA PHE A 179 -2.83 -5.98 3.91
C PHE A 179 -2.21 -5.40 2.62
N HIS A 180 -2.18 -4.07 2.51
CA HIS A 180 -1.89 -3.35 1.27
C HIS A 180 -2.89 -3.67 0.14
N GLY A 181 -4.13 -4.05 0.49
CA GLY A 181 -5.12 -4.52 -0.46
C GLY A 181 -5.48 -3.49 -1.53
N THR A 182 -5.62 -2.20 -1.18
CA THR A 182 -5.89 -1.11 -2.14
C THR A 182 -4.76 -0.96 -3.15
N SER A 183 -3.50 -1.01 -2.69
CA SER A 183 -2.33 -0.94 -3.57
C SER A 183 -2.27 -2.13 -4.52
N LEU A 184 -2.44 -3.33 -3.98
CA LEU A 184 -2.36 -4.58 -4.74
C LEU A 184 -3.52 -4.72 -5.75
N LEU A 185 -4.73 -4.30 -5.36
CA LEU A 185 -5.88 -4.17 -6.26
C LEU A 185 -5.54 -3.24 -7.43
N TYR A 186 -5.07 -2.02 -7.15
CA TYR A 186 -4.75 -1.03 -8.18
C TYR A 186 -3.76 -1.60 -9.21
N VAL A 187 -2.62 -2.11 -8.74
CA VAL A 187 -1.56 -2.57 -9.65
C VAL A 187 -1.93 -3.84 -10.40
N ALA A 188 -2.75 -4.73 -9.82
CA ALA A 188 -3.25 -5.93 -10.50
C ALA A 188 -4.19 -5.56 -11.66
N LYS A 189 -5.11 -4.61 -11.43
CA LYS A 189 -6.03 -4.11 -12.44
C LYS A 189 -5.30 -3.33 -13.54
N ARG A 190 -4.34 -2.47 -13.18
CA ARG A 190 -3.47 -1.77 -14.13
C ARG A 190 -2.64 -2.73 -14.99
N ALA A 191 -2.05 -3.76 -14.37
CA ALA A 191 -1.33 -4.78 -15.12
C ALA A 191 -2.22 -5.53 -16.13
N ALA A 192 -3.49 -5.79 -15.79
CA ALA A 192 -4.44 -6.37 -16.75
C ALA A 192 -4.69 -5.46 -17.97
N VAL A 193 -4.81 -4.15 -17.75
CA VAL A 193 -4.92 -3.15 -18.83
C VAL A 193 -3.66 -3.16 -19.71
N LEU A 194 -2.47 -3.15 -19.11
CA LEU A 194 -1.20 -3.22 -19.84
C LEU A 194 -1.01 -4.53 -20.62
N LEU A 195 -1.59 -5.62 -20.12
CA LEU A 195 -1.63 -6.91 -20.82
C LEU A 195 -2.66 -6.94 -21.96
N GLY A 196 -3.57 -5.96 -22.04
CA GLY A 196 -4.69 -5.94 -22.98
C GLY A 196 -5.69 -7.08 -22.73
N LYS A 197 -5.86 -7.49 -21.48
CA LYS A 197 -6.71 -8.62 -21.09
C LYS A 197 -7.84 -8.18 -20.16
N ASN A 198 -8.92 -8.96 -20.14
CA ASN A 198 -9.90 -8.86 -19.06
C ASN A 198 -9.20 -9.15 -17.72
N PRO A 199 -9.39 -8.33 -16.66
CA PRO A 199 -8.76 -8.57 -15.37
C PRO A 199 -9.04 -9.97 -14.81
N PHE A 200 -10.21 -10.55 -15.07
CA PHE A 200 -10.56 -11.89 -14.60
C PHE A 200 -9.93 -13.03 -15.42
N GLU A 201 -9.10 -12.72 -16.41
CA GLU A 201 -8.36 -13.68 -17.23
C GLU A 201 -6.85 -13.60 -17.01
N THR A 202 -6.39 -12.83 -16.01
CA THR A 202 -4.97 -12.64 -15.70
C THR A 202 -4.56 -13.36 -14.41
N ASN A 203 -3.35 -13.89 -14.44
CA ASN A 203 -2.64 -14.38 -13.27
C ASN A 203 -1.38 -13.53 -13.05
N ILE A 204 -1.28 -12.88 -11.90
CA ILE A 204 -0.24 -11.87 -11.62
C ILE A 204 0.42 -12.17 -10.27
N VAL A 205 1.73 -11.99 -10.19
CA VAL A 205 2.45 -11.90 -8.92
C VAL A 205 2.81 -10.44 -8.67
N SER A 206 2.21 -9.83 -7.66
CA SER A 206 2.44 -8.42 -7.31
C SER A 206 3.29 -8.30 -6.05
N LEU A 207 4.27 -7.41 -6.08
CA LEU A 207 5.19 -7.11 -4.98
C LEU A 207 5.08 -5.63 -4.61
N HIS A 208 4.41 -5.36 -3.48
CA HIS A 208 4.42 -4.04 -2.84
C HIS A 208 5.64 -3.98 -1.93
N ILE A 209 6.66 -3.23 -2.34
CA ILE A 209 7.94 -3.14 -1.60
C ILE A 209 8.14 -1.70 -1.13
N GLY A 210 7.76 -1.44 0.12
CA GLY A 210 8.00 -0.19 0.82
C GLY A 210 8.70 -0.43 2.15
N ASN A 211 8.39 0.38 3.16
CA ASN A 211 8.86 0.10 4.51
C ASN A 211 8.24 -1.19 5.06
N GLY A 212 6.93 -1.37 4.83
CA GLY A 212 6.26 -2.66 4.87
C GLY A 212 6.34 -3.32 3.49
N VAL A 213 6.41 -4.65 3.46
CA VAL A 213 6.61 -5.40 2.21
C VAL A 213 5.62 -6.55 2.17
N SER A 214 4.89 -6.69 1.05
CA SER A 214 3.98 -7.82 0.82
C SER A 214 4.00 -8.30 -0.62
N ALA A 215 3.85 -9.61 -0.81
CA ALA A 215 3.59 -10.24 -2.10
C ALA A 215 2.13 -10.68 -2.17
N ASN A 216 1.53 -10.66 -3.36
CA ASN A 216 0.20 -11.21 -3.60
C ASN A 216 0.18 -12.04 -4.89
N ALA A 217 -0.33 -13.26 -4.78
CA ALA A 217 -0.73 -14.08 -5.91
C ALA A 217 -2.16 -13.69 -6.33
N VAL A 218 -2.31 -13.22 -7.56
CA VAL A 218 -3.61 -12.90 -8.17
C VAL A 218 -3.93 -13.99 -9.17
N LYS A 219 -5.05 -14.69 -8.98
CA LYS A 219 -5.51 -15.76 -9.85
C LYS A 219 -6.83 -15.36 -10.48
N ASN A 220 -6.92 -15.33 -11.81
CA ASN A 220 -8.12 -14.89 -12.53
C ASN A 220 -8.66 -13.56 -11.99
N GLY A 221 -7.77 -12.58 -11.78
CA GLY A 221 -8.14 -11.23 -11.34
C GLY A 221 -8.56 -11.06 -9.88
N ILE A 222 -8.49 -12.09 -9.05
CA ILE A 222 -8.82 -12.02 -7.61
C ILE A 222 -7.62 -12.43 -6.74
N SER A 223 -7.58 -11.93 -5.50
CA SER A 223 -6.53 -12.29 -4.56
C SER A 223 -6.65 -13.76 -4.16
N PHE A 224 -5.64 -14.55 -4.52
CA PHE A 224 -5.59 -15.99 -4.25
C PHE A 224 -4.75 -16.33 -3.04
N ASP A 225 -3.64 -15.60 -2.83
CA ASP A 225 -2.76 -15.74 -1.68
C ASP A 225 -1.98 -14.43 -1.43
N THR A 226 -1.52 -14.19 -0.21
CA THR A 226 -0.77 -12.97 0.15
C THR A 226 0.20 -13.23 1.28
N SER A 227 1.38 -12.61 1.24
CA SER A 227 2.46 -12.95 2.18
C SER A 227 2.16 -12.49 3.60
N MET A 228 1.46 -11.37 3.76
CA MET A 228 1.03 -10.91 5.07
C MET A 228 -0.11 -11.78 5.60
N GLY A 229 -0.14 -11.90 6.92
CA GLY A 229 -0.87 -12.94 7.62
C GLY A 229 -2.15 -12.49 8.30
N PHE A 230 -2.35 -13.08 9.48
CA PHE A 230 -3.21 -12.55 10.53
C PHE A 230 -2.84 -11.12 10.91
N THR A 231 -1.54 -10.79 10.86
CA THR A 231 -1.02 -9.44 11.11
C THR A 231 -0.06 -9.02 9.99
N PRO A 232 0.31 -7.73 9.90
CA PRO A 232 1.32 -7.25 8.95
C PRO A 232 2.76 -7.73 9.25
N LEU A 233 2.97 -8.62 10.21
CA LEU A 233 4.30 -9.15 10.57
C LEU A 233 4.77 -10.28 9.64
N GLU A 234 3.86 -11.16 9.22
CA GLU A 234 4.19 -12.33 8.40
C GLU A 234 4.70 -11.94 7.00
N GLY A 235 5.55 -12.78 6.44
CA GLY A 235 5.93 -12.76 5.04
C GLY A 235 7.35 -12.27 4.82
N LEU A 236 7.45 -11.20 4.05
CA LEU A 236 8.73 -10.68 3.54
C LEU A 236 9.50 -9.92 4.62
N VAL A 237 10.81 -9.78 4.40
CA VAL A 237 11.65 -8.90 5.22
C VAL A 237 11.21 -7.46 5.00
N MET A 238 11.07 -6.72 6.10
CA MET A 238 10.62 -5.32 6.09
C MET A 238 11.66 -4.43 6.77
N GLY A 239 11.39 -3.13 6.84
CA GLY A 239 12.34 -2.19 7.47
C GLY A 239 12.63 -2.53 8.93
N THR A 240 11.57 -2.75 9.71
CA THR A 240 11.68 -3.05 11.16
C THR A 240 10.96 -4.32 11.60
N ARG A 241 10.21 -4.97 10.69
CA ARG A 241 9.47 -6.20 10.98
C ARG A 241 10.24 -7.43 10.54
N ALA A 242 10.15 -8.50 11.34
CA ALA A 242 10.91 -9.73 11.14
C ALA A 242 10.56 -10.46 9.83
N GLY A 243 9.29 -10.47 9.41
CA GLY A 243 8.83 -11.37 8.36
C GLY A 243 8.83 -12.83 8.83
N ASP A 244 8.87 -13.77 7.89
CA ASP A 244 8.86 -15.20 8.20
C ASP A 244 10.14 -15.68 8.89
N HIS A 245 9.96 -16.39 9.99
CA HIS A 245 10.98 -17.09 10.76
C HIS A 245 10.35 -18.30 11.47
N ASP A 246 11.16 -19.12 12.12
CA ASP A 246 10.67 -20.26 12.91
C ASP A 246 9.94 -19.74 14.17
N PRO A 247 8.63 -20.04 14.35
CA PRO A 247 7.87 -19.59 15.51
C PRO A 247 8.43 -20.06 16.87
N ALA A 248 9.21 -21.14 16.91
CA ALA A 248 9.83 -21.62 18.14
C ALA A 248 10.95 -20.70 18.64
N ILE A 249 11.54 -19.86 17.77
CA ILE A 249 12.57 -18.87 18.15
C ILE A 249 12.00 -17.87 19.15
N ASP A 250 10.77 -17.40 18.93
CA ASP A 250 10.15 -16.41 19.80
C ASP A 250 10.00 -16.92 21.23
N LEU A 251 9.47 -18.14 21.38
CA LEU A 251 9.30 -18.80 22.67
C LEU A 251 10.64 -19.02 23.36
N TYR A 252 11.64 -19.49 22.62
CA TYR A 252 12.98 -19.72 23.13
C TYR A 252 13.64 -18.44 23.65
N VAL A 253 13.61 -17.36 22.85
CA VAL A 253 14.21 -16.07 23.25
C VAL A 253 13.43 -15.44 24.40
N MET A 254 12.09 -15.53 24.39
CA MET A 254 11.27 -15.06 25.50
C MET A 254 11.66 -15.73 26.82
N GLU A 255 11.86 -17.04 26.83
CA GLU A 255 12.30 -17.77 28.01
C GLU A 255 13.71 -17.36 28.46
N LYS A 256 14.64 -17.18 27.52
CA LYS A 256 16.03 -16.81 27.82
C LYS A 256 16.19 -15.39 28.37
N GLU A 257 15.41 -14.45 27.84
CA GLU A 257 15.50 -13.03 28.21
C GLU A 257 14.41 -12.59 29.20
N GLY A 258 13.52 -13.50 29.62
CA GLY A 258 12.41 -13.18 30.51
C GLY A 258 11.41 -12.19 29.91
N LEU A 259 11.20 -12.25 28.60
CA LEU A 259 10.36 -11.29 27.88
C LEU A 259 8.89 -11.66 27.96
N SER A 260 8.03 -10.65 28.13
CA SER A 260 6.59 -10.81 27.96
C SER A 260 6.20 -10.95 26.48
N PRO A 261 5.03 -11.52 26.16
CA PRO A 261 4.53 -11.56 24.78
C PRO A 261 4.46 -10.17 24.13
N LYS A 262 4.14 -9.14 24.92
CA LYS A 262 4.10 -7.75 24.44
C LYS A 262 5.50 -7.22 24.09
N ALA A 263 6.50 -7.49 24.93
CA ALA A 263 7.87 -7.11 24.65
C ALA A 263 8.42 -7.81 23.39
N MET A 264 8.13 -9.10 23.23
CA MET A 264 8.50 -9.84 22.01
C MET A 264 7.80 -9.28 20.77
N SER A 265 6.48 -9.01 20.84
CA SER A 265 5.74 -8.37 19.75
C SER A 265 6.34 -7.02 19.34
N ASP A 266 6.77 -6.20 20.32
CA ASP A 266 7.43 -4.93 20.04
C ASP A 266 8.82 -5.11 19.40
N ILE A 267 9.60 -6.13 19.82
CA ILE A 267 10.87 -6.49 19.16
C ILE A 267 10.62 -6.87 17.71
N LEU A 268 9.73 -7.83 17.46
CA LEU A 268 9.43 -8.36 16.13
C LEU A 268 8.90 -7.30 15.17
N ASN A 269 8.21 -6.27 15.66
CA ASN A 269 7.64 -5.20 14.83
C ASN A 269 8.54 -3.97 14.66
N LYS A 270 9.39 -3.66 15.64
CA LYS A 270 10.10 -2.37 15.70
C LYS A 270 11.62 -2.51 15.74
N LYS A 271 12.17 -3.68 16.05
CA LYS A 271 13.62 -3.91 16.23
C LYS A 271 14.19 -5.03 15.36
N SER A 272 13.39 -5.59 14.45
CA SER A 272 13.76 -6.70 13.56
C SER A 272 13.93 -6.22 12.12
N GLY A 273 13.84 -7.13 11.14
CA GLY A 273 13.96 -6.80 9.72
C GLY A 273 15.35 -6.28 9.34
N ILE A 274 15.40 -5.38 8.36
CA ILE A 274 16.63 -4.70 7.93
C ILE A 274 17.31 -3.99 9.11
N LEU A 275 16.54 -3.35 10.00
CA LEU A 275 17.07 -2.71 11.20
C LEU A 275 17.75 -3.72 12.13
N GLY A 276 17.12 -4.85 12.39
CA GLY A 276 17.70 -5.89 13.25
C GLY A 276 19.01 -6.43 12.67
N ILE A 277 19.07 -6.64 11.35
CA ILE A 277 20.26 -7.19 10.68
C ILE A 277 21.37 -6.16 10.61
N THR A 278 21.09 -4.88 10.33
CA THR A 278 22.13 -3.84 10.17
C THR A 278 22.50 -3.15 11.48
N GLY A 279 21.58 -3.11 12.44
CA GLY A 279 21.69 -2.38 13.71
C GLY A 279 21.49 -0.87 13.58
N LYS A 280 21.29 -0.32 12.37
CA LYS A 280 21.23 1.14 12.15
C LYS A 280 20.32 1.60 11.00
N TYR A 281 20.17 0.82 9.92
CA TYR A 281 19.46 1.26 8.72
C TYR A 281 18.06 0.67 8.64
N ILE A 282 17.13 1.47 8.12
CA ILE A 282 15.75 1.06 7.79
C ILE A 282 15.48 1.36 6.30
N ASP A 283 15.97 2.50 5.83
CA ASP A 283 15.86 2.94 4.44
C ASP A 283 16.81 2.14 3.54
N ARG A 284 16.27 1.58 2.45
CA ARG A 284 17.05 0.75 1.53
C ARG A 284 18.10 1.57 0.76
N ARG A 285 17.92 2.88 0.63
CA ARG A 285 18.93 3.77 0.03
C ARG A 285 20.20 3.79 0.87
N ASP A 286 20.06 3.89 2.19
CA ASP A 286 21.19 3.87 3.12
C ASP A 286 21.85 2.49 3.15
N VAL A 287 21.07 1.41 3.08
CA VAL A 287 21.59 0.04 2.98
C VAL A 287 22.43 -0.14 1.71
N LEU A 288 21.95 0.30 0.55
CA LEU A 288 22.69 0.20 -0.72
C LEU A 288 23.98 1.02 -0.69
N ALA A 289 23.92 2.25 -0.17
CA ALA A 289 25.11 3.10 -0.03
C ALA A 289 26.13 2.48 0.93
N ALA A 290 25.69 1.91 2.05
CA ALA A 290 26.56 1.25 3.02
C ALA A 290 27.16 -0.04 2.45
N MET A 291 26.38 -0.82 1.70
CA MET A 291 26.86 -2.01 0.99
C MET A 291 27.98 -1.66 0.00
N GLU A 292 27.81 -0.59 -0.79
CA GLU A 292 28.85 -0.10 -1.72
C GLU A 292 30.11 0.38 -0.96
N ALA A 293 29.92 0.93 0.24
CA ALA A 293 31.01 1.31 1.14
C ALA A 293 31.65 0.11 1.89
N GLY A 294 31.24 -1.13 1.63
CA GLY A 294 31.81 -2.34 2.23
C GLY A 294 31.21 -2.77 3.56
N ASP A 295 30.03 -2.29 3.94
CA ASP A 295 29.32 -2.76 5.15
C ASP A 295 28.72 -4.16 4.92
N GLU A 296 29.36 -5.16 5.51
CA GLU A 296 28.96 -6.58 5.40
C GLU A 296 27.55 -6.86 5.93
N ARG A 297 27.09 -6.15 6.97
CA ARG A 297 25.73 -6.34 7.51
C ARG A 297 24.69 -5.70 6.60
N ALA A 298 25.02 -4.58 5.95
CA ALA A 298 24.15 -3.99 4.93
C ALA A 298 24.02 -4.90 3.70
N LYS A 299 25.14 -5.46 3.22
CA LYS A 299 25.15 -6.46 2.15
C LYS A 299 24.30 -7.68 2.52
N LEU A 300 24.51 -8.25 3.71
CA LEU A 300 23.74 -9.38 4.20
C LEU A 300 22.23 -9.08 4.26
N ALA A 301 21.85 -7.90 4.77
CA ALA A 301 20.45 -7.50 4.85
C ALA A 301 19.79 -7.42 3.47
N PHE A 302 20.48 -6.81 2.49
CA PHE A 302 20.03 -6.72 1.10
C PHE A 302 19.89 -8.10 0.44
N GLU A 303 20.88 -8.98 0.63
CA GLU A 303 20.87 -10.34 0.08
C GLU A 303 19.72 -11.18 0.67
N ILE A 304 19.47 -11.09 1.98
CA ILE A 304 18.36 -11.77 2.64
C ILE A 304 17.01 -11.26 2.13
N GLU A 305 16.82 -9.94 2.01
CA GLU A 305 15.58 -9.34 1.49
C GLU A 305 15.30 -9.82 0.06
N CYS A 306 16.29 -9.72 -0.84
CA CYS A 306 16.15 -10.15 -2.23
C CYS A 306 15.92 -11.66 -2.36
N TYR A 307 16.58 -12.47 -1.53
CA TYR A 307 16.36 -13.91 -1.49
C TYR A 307 14.94 -14.28 -1.05
N ARG A 308 14.41 -13.61 -0.02
CA ARG A 308 13.03 -13.82 0.45
C ARG A 308 12.01 -13.39 -0.60
N LEU A 309 12.23 -12.28 -1.29
CA LEU A 309 11.42 -11.86 -2.44
C LEU A 309 11.41 -12.93 -3.53
N LYS A 310 12.58 -13.42 -3.93
CA LYS A 310 12.73 -14.48 -4.94
C LYS A 310 11.97 -15.76 -4.57
N LYS A 311 12.06 -16.19 -3.30
CA LYS A 311 11.30 -17.34 -2.80
C LYS A 311 9.79 -17.16 -2.95
N TYR A 312 9.27 -15.99 -2.57
CA TYR A 312 7.84 -15.68 -2.69
C TYR A 312 7.38 -15.60 -4.15
N ILE A 313 8.19 -15.00 -5.04
CA ILE A 313 7.93 -15.00 -6.48
C ILE A 313 7.79 -16.44 -6.99
N GLY A 314 8.78 -17.30 -6.69
CA GLY A 314 8.75 -18.71 -7.09
C GLY A 314 7.52 -19.44 -6.54
N ALA A 315 7.27 -19.33 -5.23
CA ALA A 315 6.12 -19.97 -4.57
C ALA A 315 4.80 -19.57 -5.23
N TYR A 316 4.58 -18.29 -5.50
CA TYR A 316 3.35 -17.81 -6.12
C TYR A 316 3.26 -18.12 -7.61
N CYS A 317 4.38 -18.13 -8.34
CA CYS A 317 4.39 -18.65 -9.71
C CYS A 317 3.91 -20.10 -9.75
N PHE A 318 4.41 -20.96 -8.86
CA PHE A 318 3.97 -22.36 -8.80
C PHE A 318 2.52 -22.51 -8.32
N ALA A 319 2.07 -21.70 -7.36
CA ALA A 319 0.68 -21.73 -6.88
C ALA A 319 -0.33 -21.30 -7.96
N LEU A 320 0.05 -20.36 -8.83
CA LEU A 320 -0.77 -19.87 -9.94
C LEU A 320 -0.72 -20.78 -11.18
N GLY A 321 0.41 -21.46 -11.40
CA GLY A 321 0.69 -22.21 -12.62
C GLY A 321 1.06 -21.26 -13.77
N ARG A 322 0.07 -20.88 -14.59
CA ARG A 322 0.29 -19.85 -15.63
C ARG A 322 0.44 -18.49 -14.95
N VAL A 323 1.51 -17.75 -15.25
CA VAL A 323 1.71 -16.36 -14.81
C VAL A 323 1.82 -15.47 -16.04
N ASP A 324 0.99 -14.43 -16.10
CA ASP A 324 0.98 -13.45 -17.19
C ASP A 324 1.97 -12.31 -16.91
N ALA A 325 2.05 -11.86 -15.65
CA ALA A 325 2.95 -10.78 -15.26
C ALA A 325 3.48 -10.87 -13.81
N ILE A 326 4.65 -10.29 -13.60
CA ILE A 326 5.16 -9.88 -12.28
C ILE A 326 5.12 -8.35 -12.20
N VAL A 327 4.66 -7.81 -11.08
CA VAL A 327 4.51 -6.37 -10.88
C VAL A 327 5.28 -5.92 -9.65
N PHE A 328 6.15 -4.92 -9.81
CA PHE A 328 6.79 -4.22 -8.69
C PHE A 328 6.11 -2.87 -8.45
N THR A 329 5.88 -2.55 -7.19
CA THR A 329 5.26 -1.28 -6.79
C THR A 329 5.75 -0.81 -5.41
N ALA A 330 5.27 0.36 -4.99
CA ALA A 330 5.65 1.08 -3.80
C ALA A 330 7.11 1.57 -3.81
N GLY A 331 7.48 2.32 -2.78
CA GLY A 331 8.68 3.18 -2.82
C GLY A 331 9.99 2.49 -3.21
N VAL A 332 10.26 1.27 -2.72
CA VAL A 332 11.48 0.50 -3.07
C VAL A 332 11.27 -0.25 -4.39
N GLY A 333 10.10 -0.87 -4.60
CA GLY A 333 9.79 -1.63 -5.80
C GLY A 333 9.82 -0.78 -7.08
N GLU A 334 9.40 0.49 -6.96
CA GLU A 334 9.44 1.49 -8.03
C GLU A 334 10.87 2.00 -8.32
N MET A 335 11.70 2.16 -7.27
CA MET A 335 12.91 2.97 -7.37
C MET A 335 14.24 2.20 -7.27
N SER A 336 14.24 0.93 -6.85
CA SER A 336 15.47 0.13 -6.72
C SER A 336 15.58 -0.94 -7.82
N PRO A 337 16.27 -0.64 -8.94
CA PRO A 337 16.60 -1.64 -9.95
C PRO A 337 17.47 -2.77 -9.38
N GLU A 338 18.28 -2.50 -8.37
CA GLU A 338 19.13 -3.48 -7.69
C GLU A 338 18.28 -4.56 -7.03
N THR A 339 17.26 -4.15 -6.27
CA THR A 339 16.32 -5.07 -5.61
C THR A 339 15.55 -5.90 -6.62
N ARG A 340 14.99 -5.26 -7.66
CA ARG A 340 14.24 -5.97 -8.72
C ARG A 340 15.12 -6.97 -9.47
N GLY A 341 16.31 -6.53 -9.88
CA GLY A 341 17.27 -7.36 -10.60
C GLY A 341 17.68 -8.58 -9.77
N LYS A 342 18.06 -8.37 -8.50
CA LYS A 342 18.50 -9.46 -7.63
C LYS A 342 17.37 -10.45 -7.29
N ALA A 343 16.14 -9.96 -7.10
CA ALA A 343 14.97 -10.79 -6.86
C ALA A 343 14.59 -11.68 -8.06
N LEU A 344 14.86 -11.22 -9.29
CA LEU A 344 14.53 -11.94 -10.53
C LEU A 344 15.69 -12.72 -11.16
N GLU A 345 16.92 -12.50 -10.70
CA GLU A 345 18.12 -13.19 -11.19
C GLU A 345 17.98 -14.72 -11.17
N GLY A 346 18.28 -15.39 -12.28
CA GLY A 346 18.28 -16.86 -12.36
C GLY A 346 16.90 -17.49 -12.63
N LEU A 347 15.89 -16.69 -13.00
CA LEU A 347 14.53 -17.17 -13.31
C LEU A 347 14.27 -17.35 -14.82
N GLU A 348 15.30 -17.27 -15.65
CA GLU A 348 15.19 -17.31 -17.12
C GLU A 348 14.63 -18.63 -17.64
N PHE A 349 15.00 -19.74 -16.99
CA PHE A 349 14.47 -21.08 -17.31
C PHE A 349 12.95 -21.16 -17.15
N TRP A 350 12.41 -20.39 -16.20
CA TRP A 350 10.96 -20.29 -15.94
C TRP A 350 10.26 -19.26 -16.83
N GLY A 351 10.98 -18.71 -17.82
CA GLY A 351 10.44 -17.75 -18.78
C GLY A 351 10.34 -16.31 -18.26
N ILE A 352 10.98 -16.00 -17.13
CA ILE A 352 11.09 -14.66 -16.57
C ILE A 352 12.46 -14.10 -16.95
N LYS A 353 12.49 -13.22 -17.95
CA LYS A 353 13.72 -12.58 -18.44
C LYS A 353 13.57 -11.08 -18.38
N ILE A 354 14.55 -10.40 -17.79
CA ILE A 354 14.59 -8.93 -17.73
C ILE A 354 15.65 -8.37 -18.65
N ASP A 355 15.38 -7.18 -19.19
CA ASP A 355 16.38 -6.33 -19.82
C ASP A 355 17.02 -5.44 -18.74
N LEU A 356 18.31 -5.62 -18.49
CA LEU A 356 19.03 -4.91 -17.45
C LEU A 356 19.08 -3.39 -17.68
N ARG A 357 19.12 -2.94 -18.94
CA ARG A 357 19.08 -1.51 -19.28
C ARG A 357 17.71 -0.94 -18.95
N ARG A 358 16.63 -1.61 -19.38
CA ARG A 358 15.25 -1.19 -19.06
C ARG A 358 15.02 -1.17 -17.55
N ASN A 359 15.50 -2.19 -16.83
CA ASN A 359 15.43 -2.23 -15.38
C ASN A 359 16.14 -1.03 -14.74
N GLN A 360 17.38 -0.72 -15.16
CA GLN A 360 18.15 0.40 -14.62
C GLN A 360 17.52 1.76 -14.92
N LEU A 361 16.90 1.93 -16.09
CA LEU A 361 16.18 3.15 -16.46
C LEU A 361 14.88 3.34 -15.67
N SER A 362 14.22 2.25 -15.27
CA SER A 362 12.93 2.25 -14.59
C SER A 362 13.00 2.78 -13.14
N LYS A 363 13.25 4.07 -12.99
CA LYS A 363 13.31 4.80 -11.70
C LYS A 363 12.48 6.07 -11.78
N THR A 364 11.18 5.90 -11.96
CA THR A 364 10.17 6.98 -12.01
C THR A 364 8.96 6.58 -11.19
N ARG A 365 8.27 7.57 -10.63
CA ARG A 365 6.97 7.42 -9.95
C ARG A 365 5.81 7.96 -10.80
N ASN A 366 6.14 8.51 -11.96
CA ASN A 366 5.21 9.25 -12.80
C ASN A 366 4.70 8.41 -13.98
N ALA A 367 5.37 7.31 -14.34
CA ALA A 367 4.91 6.45 -15.42
C ALA A 367 4.90 4.97 -15.02
N GLU A 368 4.02 4.21 -15.67
CA GLU A 368 4.10 2.76 -15.71
C GLU A 368 5.17 2.35 -16.71
N THR A 369 6.06 1.43 -16.33
CA THR A 369 7.14 0.97 -17.19
C THR A 369 7.18 -0.55 -17.26
N PHE A 370 7.93 -1.07 -18.23
CA PHE A 370 8.23 -2.49 -18.33
C PHE A 370 9.73 -2.75 -18.37
N ILE A 371 10.13 -3.88 -17.80
CA ILE A 371 11.55 -4.26 -17.67
C ILE A 371 11.86 -5.66 -18.21
N HIS A 372 10.86 -6.38 -18.74
CA HIS A 372 11.10 -7.68 -19.36
C HIS A 372 11.88 -7.57 -20.68
N ALA A 373 12.66 -8.60 -20.99
CA ALA A 373 13.27 -8.77 -22.31
C ALA A 373 12.20 -9.13 -23.35
N ASP A 374 12.50 -8.88 -24.63
CA ASP A 374 11.51 -9.07 -25.71
C ASP A 374 11.09 -10.54 -25.88
N ASP A 375 11.97 -11.48 -25.53
CA ASP A 375 11.74 -12.93 -25.56
C ASP A 375 11.25 -13.51 -24.21
N SER A 376 10.92 -12.66 -23.23
CA SER A 376 10.35 -13.09 -21.95
C SER A 376 8.92 -13.59 -22.14
N LYS A 377 8.62 -14.76 -21.55
CA LYS A 377 7.25 -15.31 -21.55
C LYS A 377 6.35 -14.62 -20.54
N VAL A 378 6.93 -14.20 -19.41
CA VAL A 378 6.25 -13.46 -18.35
C VAL A 378 6.59 -11.98 -18.51
N ARG A 379 5.57 -11.11 -18.53
CA ARG A 379 5.79 -9.65 -18.54
C ARG A 379 6.25 -9.19 -17.16
N VAL A 380 7.09 -8.17 -17.11
CA VAL A 380 7.53 -7.60 -15.83
C VAL A 380 7.32 -6.10 -15.87
N PHE A 381 6.39 -5.63 -15.04
CA PHE A 381 6.01 -4.22 -14.96
C PHE A 381 6.50 -3.58 -13.67
N VAL A 382 6.80 -2.29 -13.74
CA VAL A 382 6.95 -1.42 -12.57
C VAL A 382 5.82 -0.42 -12.64
N ILE A 383 4.87 -0.53 -11.70
CA ILE A 383 3.62 0.23 -11.70
C ILE A 383 3.58 1.04 -10.41
N PRO A 384 3.74 2.37 -10.44
CA PRO A 384 3.59 3.18 -9.25
C PRO A 384 2.17 3.10 -8.70
N THR A 385 1.99 2.69 -7.45
CA THR A 385 0.66 2.49 -6.87
C THR A 385 -0.09 3.81 -6.69
N ASP A 386 -1.43 3.78 -6.78
CA ASP A 386 -2.30 4.92 -6.48
C ASP A 386 -3.42 4.46 -5.53
N GLU A 387 -3.05 4.25 -4.26
CA GLU A 387 -3.99 3.78 -3.22
C GLU A 387 -5.11 4.79 -3.00
N GLU A 388 -4.77 6.07 -3.07
CA GLU A 388 -5.69 7.17 -2.89
C GLU A 388 -6.78 7.21 -3.97
N LEU A 389 -6.46 6.87 -5.23
CA LEU A 389 -7.46 6.81 -6.29
C LEU A 389 -8.48 5.69 -6.04
N VAL A 390 -8.03 4.47 -5.67
CA VAL A 390 -8.94 3.36 -5.30
C VAL A 390 -9.89 3.80 -4.20
N PHE A 391 -9.32 4.46 -3.20
CA PHE A 391 -10.05 4.94 -2.04
C PHE A 391 -11.12 5.96 -2.40
N VAL A 392 -10.76 6.99 -3.19
CA VAL A 392 -11.70 8.01 -3.64
C VAL A 392 -12.80 7.41 -4.51
N GLU A 393 -12.45 6.50 -5.42
CA GLU A 393 -13.44 5.83 -6.28
C GLU A 393 -14.42 4.97 -5.49
N ASP A 394 -13.96 4.24 -4.47
CA ASP A 394 -14.82 3.48 -3.57
C ASP A 394 -15.79 4.40 -2.81
N VAL A 395 -15.31 5.53 -2.27
CA VAL A 395 -16.15 6.52 -1.57
C VAL A 395 -17.24 7.04 -2.48
N VAL A 396 -16.88 7.56 -3.66
CA VAL A 396 -17.83 8.14 -4.61
C VAL A 396 -18.84 7.08 -5.07
N ALA A 397 -18.38 5.88 -5.40
CA ALA A 397 -19.26 4.82 -5.87
C ALA A 397 -20.23 4.31 -4.79
N ILE A 398 -19.85 4.34 -3.51
CA ILE A 398 -20.76 4.05 -2.39
C ILE A 398 -21.84 5.12 -2.28
N LEU A 399 -21.48 6.40 -2.36
CA LEU A 399 -22.44 7.51 -2.27
C LEU A 399 -23.42 7.52 -3.44
N GLU A 400 -22.97 7.12 -4.63
CA GLU A 400 -23.81 7.00 -5.82
C GLU A 400 -24.58 5.67 -5.88
N GLY A 401 -24.43 4.77 -4.90
CA GLY A 401 -25.12 3.48 -4.86
C GLY A 401 -24.67 2.49 -5.95
N ARG A 402 -23.47 2.69 -6.52
CA ARG A 402 -22.90 1.86 -7.60
C ARG A 402 -21.91 0.81 -7.14
N TYR A 403 -21.43 0.89 -5.89
CA TYR A 403 -20.43 -0.03 -5.34
C TYR A 403 -21.07 -1.22 -4.62
N ASP A 404 -20.60 -2.44 -4.94
CA ASP A 404 -20.90 -3.67 -4.17
C ASP A 404 -19.62 -4.24 -3.58
N VAL A 405 -18.74 -4.77 -4.42
CA VAL A 405 -17.42 -5.31 -4.06
C VAL A 405 -16.49 -5.08 -5.23
N HIS A 406 -15.18 -5.03 -4.99
CA HIS A 406 -14.19 -4.77 -6.02
C HIS A 406 -14.27 -5.70 -7.26
N THR A 407 -14.85 -6.89 -7.15
CA THR A 407 -15.04 -7.82 -8.28
C THR A 407 -16.25 -7.49 -9.16
N LYS A 408 -17.16 -6.64 -8.68
CA LYS A 408 -18.35 -6.18 -9.40
C LYS A 408 -18.34 -4.68 -9.67
N PHE A 409 -17.22 -4.02 -9.35
CA PHE A 409 -17.02 -2.62 -9.59
C PHE A 409 -15.91 -2.46 -10.64
N ARG A 410 -16.14 -1.56 -11.61
CA ARG A 410 -15.14 -1.20 -12.61
C ARG A 410 -14.59 0.17 -12.26
N TYR A 411 -13.31 0.20 -11.94
CA TYR A 411 -12.58 1.42 -11.62
C TYR A 411 -12.25 2.21 -12.89
N SER A 412 -12.09 3.52 -12.77
CA SER A 412 -11.76 4.41 -13.88
C SER A 412 -10.41 4.07 -14.51
N PHE A 413 -9.47 3.60 -13.69
CA PHE A 413 -8.15 3.17 -14.13
C PHE A 413 -8.12 1.79 -14.82
N GLU A 414 -9.27 1.12 -14.97
CA GLU A 414 -9.41 -0.05 -15.86
C GLU A 414 -9.69 0.35 -17.32
N ASP A 415 -9.83 1.65 -17.62
CA ASP A 415 -9.88 2.14 -19.00
C ASP A 415 -8.47 2.15 -19.62
N PRO A 416 -8.25 1.57 -20.81
CA PRO A 416 -6.97 1.65 -21.53
C PRO A 416 -6.59 3.08 -21.94
N ASN A 417 -7.50 4.05 -21.89
CA ASN A 417 -7.23 5.47 -22.13
C ASN A 417 -7.17 6.29 -20.84
N PHE A 418 -7.17 5.65 -19.67
CA PHE A 418 -7.01 6.34 -18.39
C PHE A 418 -5.67 7.10 -18.36
N VAL A 419 -5.74 8.40 -18.07
CA VAL A 419 -4.57 9.27 -17.86
C VAL A 419 -4.65 9.82 -16.45
N ASN A 420 -3.59 9.67 -15.67
CA ASN A 420 -3.45 10.35 -14.39
C ASN A 420 -2.85 11.75 -14.69
N PRO A 421 -3.61 12.84 -14.48
CA PRO A 421 -3.21 14.17 -14.95
C PRO A 421 -1.93 14.67 -14.29
N LEU A 422 -1.76 14.41 -12.98
CA LEU A 422 -0.57 14.81 -12.25
C LEU A 422 0.68 14.09 -12.74
N ARG A 423 0.56 12.77 -12.87
CA ARG A 423 1.64 11.94 -13.38
C ARG A 423 2.01 12.32 -14.81
N ALA A 424 1.02 12.63 -15.65
CA ALA A 424 1.26 13.11 -17.01
C ALA A 424 2.02 14.45 -17.05
N GLU A 425 1.68 15.39 -16.16
CA GLU A 425 2.40 16.67 -16.05
C GLU A 425 3.84 16.47 -15.55
N GLU A 426 4.01 15.77 -14.44
CA GLU A 426 5.33 15.54 -13.83
C GLU A 426 6.23 14.67 -14.71
N PHE A 427 5.67 13.70 -15.44
CA PHE A 427 6.46 12.90 -16.37
C PHE A 427 6.96 13.72 -17.57
N LYS A 428 6.19 14.73 -18.04
CA LYS A 428 6.69 15.63 -19.10
C LYS A 428 7.95 16.38 -18.65
N LYS A 429 7.95 16.89 -17.41
CA LYS A 429 9.13 17.53 -16.79
C LYS A 429 10.28 16.54 -16.65
N GLU A 430 10.00 15.32 -16.15
CA GLU A 430 11.01 14.27 -16.01
C GLU A 430 11.65 13.85 -17.35
N LEU A 431 10.88 13.89 -18.44
CA LEU A 431 11.37 13.58 -19.79
C LEU A 431 12.32 14.63 -20.37
N GLU A 432 12.29 15.87 -19.87
CA GLU A 432 13.25 16.90 -20.25
C GLU A 432 14.65 16.55 -19.72
N GLU A 433 14.72 15.97 -18.52
CA GLU A 433 15.96 15.53 -17.88
C GLU A 433 16.38 14.12 -18.32
N LYS A 434 15.42 13.21 -18.54
CA LYS A 434 15.63 11.78 -18.79
C LYS A 434 14.80 11.29 -19.99
N PRO A 435 15.12 11.73 -21.22
CA PRO A 435 14.34 11.38 -22.41
C PRO A 435 14.27 9.87 -22.70
N GLN A 436 15.25 9.09 -22.23
CA GLN A 436 15.31 7.64 -22.42
C GLN A 436 14.17 6.90 -21.70
N LEU A 437 13.49 7.53 -20.72
CA LEU A 437 12.33 6.92 -20.07
C LEU A 437 11.20 6.61 -21.05
N ARG A 438 11.09 7.34 -22.18
CA ARG A 438 10.09 7.05 -23.24
C ARG A 438 10.21 5.63 -23.79
N GLU A 439 11.43 5.08 -23.82
CA GLU A 439 11.72 3.76 -24.40
C GLU A 439 11.14 2.61 -23.56
N ILE A 440 10.77 2.88 -22.31
CA ILE A 440 10.34 1.86 -21.34
C ILE A 440 8.94 2.11 -20.79
N VAL A 441 8.24 3.15 -21.24
CA VAL A 441 6.85 3.40 -20.85
C VAL A 441 5.99 2.22 -21.32
N ALA A 442 5.21 1.66 -20.39
CA ALA A 442 4.25 0.61 -20.73
C ALA A 442 3.01 1.24 -21.35
N ILE A 443 2.62 0.76 -22.53
CA ILE A 443 1.47 1.27 -23.28
C ILE A 443 0.47 0.12 -23.48
N PRO A 444 -0.82 0.29 -23.13
CA PRO A 444 -1.85 -0.69 -23.42
C PRO A 444 -1.97 -0.94 -24.94
N PRO A 445 -2.21 -2.18 -25.42
CA PRO A 445 -2.24 -2.50 -26.85
C PRO A 445 -3.19 -1.66 -27.73
N ASN A 446 -4.26 -1.09 -27.17
CA ASN A 446 -5.27 -0.28 -27.87
C ASN A 446 -5.63 1.00 -27.08
N GLY A 447 -4.65 1.62 -26.43
CA GLY A 447 -4.90 2.74 -25.53
C GLY A 447 -3.75 3.73 -25.46
N ARG A 448 -3.76 4.52 -24.39
CA ARG A 448 -2.68 5.45 -24.07
C ARG A 448 -2.02 5.01 -22.77
N SER A 449 -0.73 5.30 -22.63
CA SER A 449 -0.09 5.21 -21.32
C SER A 449 -0.80 6.11 -20.30
N ILE A 450 -0.53 5.89 -19.01
CA ILE A 450 -1.16 6.69 -17.93
C ILE A 450 -0.74 8.17 -17.97
N VAL A 451 0.31 8.46 -18.73
CA VAL A 451 0.89 9.79 -18.94
C VAL A 451 0.47 10.39 -20.28
N GLY A 452 -0.43 9.73 -21.01
CA GLY A 452 -1.04 10.24 -22.25
C GLY A 452 -0.17 10.13 -23.50
N ILE A 453 0.97 9.43 -23.42
CA ILE A 453 1.80 9.01 -24.57
C ILE A 453 1.12 7.86 -25.29
#